data_AF-A0A0F4NPJ0-F1
#
_entry.id   AF-A0A0F4NPJ0-F1
#
_cell.length_a   1.000
_cell.length_b   1.000
_cell.length_c   1.000
_cell.angle_alpha   90.00
_cell.angle_beta   90.00
_cell.angle_gamma   90.00
#
_symmetry.space_group_name_H-M   'P 1'
#
loop_
_entity.id
_entity.type
_entity.pdbx_description
1 polymer ?
#
loop_
_entity_poly.entity_id
_entity_poly.type
_entity_poly.pdbx_seq_one_letter_code
_entity_poly.pdbx_strand_id
1 'polypeptide(L)'
;MRIEVIEEHGVFYAIAYDSDGKEVDRLAALTRKNARRLMKTKLGKMKKSRLKLEAVKVKPKTKDFDHRGVRSSLSGVTSSRNWKTTK
;
A
#
# COMPACT_ATOMS: atom_id res chain seq x y z
N MET A 1 24.74 -17.46 7.80
CA MET A 1 23.82 -16.31 7.85
C MET A 1 22.65 -16.52 8.83
N ARG A 2 22.62 -15.73 9.92
CA ARG A 2 21.66 -15.80 11.04
C ARG A 2 20.79 -14.54 11.07
N ILE A 3 19.54 -14.63 11.55
CA ILE A 3 18.66 -13.46 11.76
C ILE A 3 18.22 -13.47 13.21
N GLU A 4 18.46 -12.36 13.90
CA GLU A 4 18.01 -12.12 15.27
C GLU A 4 16.96 -11.03 15.31
N VAL A 5 16.07 -11.07 16.30
CA VAL A 5 15.10 -10.00 16.52
C VAL A 5 15.14 -9.58 17.98
N ILE A 6 15.50 -8.32 18.19
CA ILE A 6 15.64 -7.67 19.49
C ILE A 6 14.52 -6.65 19.62
N GLU A 7 14.03 -6.42 20.84
CA GLU A 7 13.04 -5.39 21.13
C GLU A 7 13.72 -4.26 21.91
N GLU A 8 13.59 -3.03 21.41
CA GLU A 8 14.10 -1.83 22.06
C GLU A 8 13.04 -0.72 21.95
N HIS A 9 12.69 -0.09 23.06
CA HIS A 9 11.74 1.03 23.12
C HIS A 9 10.37 0.76 22.43
N GLY A 10 9.87 -0.48 22.52
CA GLY A 10 8.59 -0.86 21.89
C GLY A 10 8.67 -1.06 20.37
N VAL A 11 9.87 -1.04 19.79
CA VAL A 11 10.14 -1.33 18.39
C VAL A 11 10.96 -2.61 18.29
N PHE A 12 10.65 -3.45 17.30
CA PHE A 12 11.37 -4.70 17.05
C PHE A 12 12.40 -4.51 15.93
N TYR A 13 13.66 -4.73 16.26
CA TYR A 13 14.79 -4.68 15.33
C TYR A 13 15.17 -6.08 14.88
N ALA A 14 15.06 -6.35 13.58
CA ALA A 14 15.62 -7.53 12.96
C ALA A 14 17.03 -7.23 12.45
N ILE A 15 18.02 -7.99 12.92
CA ILE A 15 19.43 -7.87 12.53
C ILE A 15 19.84 -9.14 11.79
N ALA A 16 20.47 -8.99 10.63
CA ALA A 16 21.03 -10.11 9.88
C ALA A 16 22.54 -10.12 10.00
N TYR A 17 23.07 -11.30 10.34
CA TYR A 17 24.50 -11.54 10.46
C TYR A 17 24.97 -12.48 9.35
N ASP A 18 26.15 -12.20 8.82
CA ASP A 18 26.83 -13.10 7.89
C ASP A 18 27.38 -14.34 8.62
N SER A 19 28.02 -15.23 7.87
CA SER A 19 28.66 -16.45 8.38
C SER A 19 29.83 -16.14 9.32
N ASP A 20 30.49 -14.99 9.13
CA ASP A 20 31.55 -14.47 10.01
C ASP A 20 31.02 -13.74 11.26
N GLY A 21 29.69 -13.68 11.44
CA GLY A 21 29.07 -12.97 12.56
C GLY A 21 29.03 -11.44 12.43
N LYS A 22 29.43 -10.88 11.28
CA LYS A 22 29.31 -9.44 11.01
C LYS A 22 27.88 -9.04 10.69
N GLU A 23 27.44 -7.90 11.21
CA GLU A 23 26.13 -7.31 10.88
C GLU A 23 26.12 -6.88 9.41
N VAL A 24 25.22 -7.47 8.64
CA VAL A 24 25.03 -7.16 7.21
C VAL A 24 23.97 -6.07 7.05
N ASP A 25 22.91 -6.15 7.86
CA ASP A 25 21.73 -5.31 7.68
C ASP A 25 20.85 -5.31 8.94
N ARG A 26 20.10 -4.21 9.13
CA ARG A 26 19.21 -3.97 10.27
C ARG A 26 17.90 -3.33 9.81
N LEU A 27 16.79 -3.78 10.38
CA LEU A 27 15.45 -3.28 10.05
C LEU A 27 14.58 -3.17 11.30
N ALA A 28 13.86 -2.06 11.42
CA ALA A 28 12.87 -1.84 12.47
C ALA A 28 11.45 -2.18 12.00
N ALA A 29 10.63 -2.74 12.89
CA ALA A 29 9.19 -2.92 12.67
C ALA A 29 8.40 -2.89 13.99
N LEU A 30 7.11 -2.59 13.89
CA LEU A 30 6.21 -2.51 15.05
C LEU A 30 5.87 -3.88 15.67
N THR A 31 6.17 -5.00 14.99
CA THR A 31 5.94 -6.34 15.54
C THR A 31 7.07 -7.29 15.21
N ARG A 32 7.38 -8.22 16.13
CA ARG A 32 8.41 -9.24 15.95
C ARG A 32 8.23 -10.08 14.69
N LYS A 33 6.98 -10.45 14.37
CA LYS A 33 6.63 -11.22 13.18
C LYS A 33 6.90 -10.43 11.90
N ASN A 34 6.55 -9.15 11.87
CA ASN A 34 6.81 -8.29 10.72
C ASN A 34 8.30 -8.02 10.54
N ALA A 35 9.05 -7.74 11.62
CA ALA A 35 10.50 -7.55 11.56
C ALA A 35 11.19 -8.73 10.87
N ARG A 36 10.88 -9.96 11.32
CA ARG A 36 11.44 -11.19 10.74
C ARG A 36 11.00 -11.41 9.29
N ARG A 37 9.73 -11.15 8.96
CA ARG A 37 9.19 -11.31 7.59
C ARG A 37 9.84 -10.34 6.62
N LEU A 38 9.92 -9.06 7.00
CA LEU A 38 10.54 -8.00 6.21
C LEU A 38 12.01 -8.32 5.97
N MET A 39 12.74 -8.75 7.02
CA MET A 39 14.14 -9.12 6.88
C MET A 39 14.35 -10.29 5.90
N LYS A 40 13.57 -11.36 6.03
CA LYS A 40 13.62 -12.49 5.08
C LYS A 40 13.28 -12.09 3.65
N THR A 41 12.37 -11.13 3.48
CA THR A 41 11.96 -10.61 2.17
C THR A 41 13.09 -9.78 1.55
N LYS A 42 13.71 -8.89 2.33
CA LYS A 42 14.84 -8.05 1.89
C LYS A 42 16.03 -8.90 1.44
N LEU A 43 16.30 -10.00 2.16
CA LEU A 43 17.37 -10.94 1.84
C LEU A 43 17.03 -11.91 0.69
N GLY A 44 15.88 -11.75 0.03
CA GLY A 44 15.46 -12.62 -1.07
C GLY A 44 15.13 -14.07 -0.68
N LYS A 45 15.15 -14.40 0.62
CA LYS A 45 14.88 -15.75 1.15
C LYS A 45 13.40 -16.10 1.17
N MET A 46 12.53 -15.12 1.01
CA MET A 46 11.10 -15.32 0.85
C MET A 46 10.78 -15.20 -0.64
N LYS A 47 10.33 -16.31 -1.26
CA LYS A 47 9.75 -16.25 -2.61
C LYS A 47 8.69 -15.16 -2.56
N LYS A 48 8.77 -14.18 -3.47
CA LYS A 48 7.67 -13.24 -3.72
C LYS A 48 6.49 -14.08 -4.20
N SER A 49 5.75 -14.71 -3.28
CA SER A 49 4.37 -15.02 -3.58
C SER A 49 3.80 -13.66 -3.92
N ARG A 50 3.43 -13.46 -5.20
CA ARG A 50 2.69 -12.29 -5.60
C ARG A 50 1.59 -12.18 -4.54
N LEU A 51 1.67 -11.15 -3.69
CA LEU A 51 0.53 -10.76 -2.90
C LEU A 51 -0.52 -10.55 -3.99
N LYS A 52 -1.43 -11.53 -4.12
CA LYS A 52 -2.72 -11.24 -4.72
C LYS A 52 -3.22 -10.15 -3.77
N LEU A 53 -3.01 -8.90 -4.18
CA LEU A 53 -3.94 -7.84 -3.87
C LEU A 53 -5.26 -8.37 -4.40
N GLU A 54 -5.88 -9.28 -3.65
CA GLU A 54 -7.30 -9.42 -3.70
C GLU A 54 -7.73 -8.02 -3.29
N ALA A 55 -8.01 -7.21 -4.31
CA ALA A 55 -8.77 -6.01 -4.15
C ALA A 55 -9.95 -6.47 -3.33
N VAL A 56 -9.88 -6.25 -2.01
CA VAL A 56 -11.04 -6.37 -1.16
C VAL A 56 -12.00 -5.45 -1.85
N LYS A 57 -12.97 -6.04 -2.56
CA LYS A 57 -14.11 -5.32 -3.12
C LYS A 57 -14.84 -4.84 -1.88
N VAL A 58 -14.33 -3.79 -1.26
CA VAL A 58 -15.03 -2.97 -0.31
C VAL A 58 -16.19 -2.49 -1.16
N LYS A 59 -17.32 -3.19 -1.06
CA LYS A 59 -18.57 -2.70 -1.63
C LYS A 59 -18.69 -1.28 -1.09
N PRO A 60 -18.74 -0.25 -1.95
CA PRO A 60 -19.01 1.08 -1.43
C PRO A 60 -20.31 0.94 -0.64
N LYS A 61 -20.28 1.26 0.65
CA LYS A 61 -21.52 1.52 1.37
C LYS A 61 -22.07 2.76 0.69
N THR A 62 -22.88 2.58 -0.33
CA THR A 62 -23.80 3.58 -0.85
C THR A 62 -24.73 3.91 0.31
N LYS A 63 -24.29 4.85 1.17
CA LYS A 63 -25.23 5.74 1.81
C LYS A 63 -25.61 6.68 0.69
N ASP A 64 -26.85 6.59 0.24
CA ASP A 64 -27.47 7.51 -0.70
C ASP A 64 -27.25 8.93 -0.20
N PHE A 65 -26.21 9.58 -0.72
CA PHE A 65 -26.00 11.00 -0.53
C PHE A 65 -26.88 11.65 -1.60
N ASP A 66 -28.11 11.96 -1.22
CA ASP A 66 -29.11 12.60 -2.06
C ASP A 66 -28.61 14.00 -2.50
N HIS A 67 -27.83 14.06 -3.57
CA HIS A 67 -27.41 15.32 -4.20
C HIS A 67 -28.49 15.86 -5.16
N ARG A 68 -29.78 15.64 -4.86
CA ARG A 68 -30.91 16.12 -5.69
C ARG A 68 -31.00 17.65 -5.80
N GLY A 69 -30.28 18.40 -4.97
CA GLY A 69 -30.33 19.87 -4.96
C GLY A 69 -29.38 20.60 -5.91
N VAL A 70 -28.32 19.96 -6.43
CA VAL A 70 -27.22 20.72 -7.09
C VAL A 70 -27.24 20.63 -8.63
N ARG A 71 -27.88 19.62 -9.22
CA ARG A 71 -27.85 19.42 -10.69
C ARG A 71 -28.88 20.24 -11.48
N SER A 72 -29.88 20.84 -10.83
CA SER A 72 -30.93 21.60 -11.51
C SER A 72 -30.51 23.01 -11.96
N SER A 73 -29.43 23.57 -11.41
CA SER A 73 -29.01 24.96 -11.70
C SER A 73 -27.93 25.09 -12.79
N LEU A 74 -27.34 23.98 -13.25
CA LEU A 74 -26.22 24.00 -14.22
C LEU A 74 -26.57 23.48 -15.61
N SER A 75 -27.82 23.04 -15.84
CA SER A 75 -28.26 22.51 -17.14
C SER A 75 -28.39 23.56 -18.25
N GLY A 76 -28.25 24.85 -17.92
CA GLY A 76 -28.38 25.96 -18.88
C GLY A 76 -27.08 26.47 -19.51
N VAL A 77 -25.90 25.99 -19.09
CA VAL A 77 -24.60 26.59 -19.49
C VAL A 77 -23.84 25.75 -20.54
N THR A 78 -24.32 24.55 -20.89
CA THR A 78 -23.56 23.61 -21.73
C THR A 78 -23.99 23.53 -23.20
N SER A 79 -24.95 24.32 -23.68
CA SER A 79 -25.24 24.36 -25.13
C SER A 79 -24.24 25.28 -25.85
N SER A 80 -23.01 24.83 -26.03
CA SER A 80 -22.12 25.45 -27.01
C SER A 80 -22.48 24.98 -28.42
N ARG A 81 -22.53 25.91 -29.36
CA ARG A 81 -22.97 25.72 -30.74
C ARG A 81 -21.91 24.95 -31.53
N ASN A 82 -22.30 23.86 -32.18
CA ASN A 82 -21.39 23.05 -33.00
C ASN A 82 -20.80 23.91 -34.14
N TRP A 83 -19.48 23.97 -34.24
CA TRP A 83 -18.77 24.64 -35.33
C TRP A 83 -18.97 23.83 -36.62
N LYS A 84 -19.43 24.49 -37.69
CA LYS A 84 -19.59 23.86 -39.01
C LYS A 84 -18.23 23.81 -39.68
N THR A 85 -17.71 22.62 -39.95
CA THR A 85 -16.53 22.42 -40.79
C THR A 85 -16.91 22.64 -42.25
N THR A 86 -16.33 23.64 -42.91
CA THR A 86 -16.39 23.81 -44.37
C THR A 86 -15.41 22.85 -45.05
N LYS A 87 -15.83 22.22 -46.15
CA LYS A 87 -15.01 21.37 -47.03
C LYS A 87 -14.15 22.19 -47.97
#